data_AF-A0A6B2VA56-F1
#
_entry.id   AF-A0A6B2VA56-F1
#
_cell.length_a   1.000
_cell.length_b   1.000
_cell.length_c   1.000
_cell.angle_alpha   90.00
_cell.angle_beta   90.00
_cell.angle_gamma   90.00
#
_symmetry.space_group_name_H-M   'P 1'
#
loop_
_entity.id
_entity.type
_entity.pdbx_description
1 polymer ?
#
loop_
_entity_poly.entity_id
_entity_poly.type
_entity_poly.pdbx_seq_one_letter_code
_entity_poly.pdbx_strand_id
1 'polypeptide(L)' 'MDVTLLGTGAPAGLPRPLCPCAACATALGADARAATSLLVDGALL' A
#
# COMPACT_ATOMS: atom_id res chain seq x y z
N MET A 1 16.26 11.31 -12.76
CA MET A 1 15.31 10.24 -12.42
C MET A 1 14.79 10.53 -11.04
N ASP A 2 13.53 10.91 -10.95
CA ASP A 2 12.76 11.13 -9.74
C ASP A 2 11.82 9.94 -9.50
N VAL A 3 11.71 9.51 -8.24
CA VAL A 3 10.89 8.36 -7.86
C VAL A 3 10.08 8.70 -6.61
N THR A 4 8.76 8.58 -6.73
CA THR A 4 7.83 8.68 -5.59
C THR A 4 7.23 7.31 -5.29
N LEU A 5 7.31 6.88 -4.03
CA LEU A 5 6.59 5.71 -3.52
C LEU A 5 5.13 6.07 -3.27
N LEU A 6 4.21 5.47 -4.02
CA LEU A 6 2.77 5.69 -3.84
C LEU A 6 2.13 4.60 -2.98
N GLY A 7 2.72 3.39 -2.98
CA GLY A 7 2.30 2.29 -2.12
C GLY A 7 3.39 1.25 -1.93
N THR A 8 3.28 0.47 -0.86
CA THR A 8 4.28 -0.55 -0.47
C THR A 8 3.64 -1.84 0.06
N GLY A 9 2.34 -2.01 -0.15
CA GLY A 9 1.55 -3.15 0.32
C GLY A 9 1.50 -4.30 -0.68
N ALA A 10 0.98 -5.44 -0.23
CA ALA A 10 0.64 -6.56 -1.11
C ALA A 10 -0.39 -6.14 -2.19
N PRO A 11 -0.66 -6.97 -3.22
CA PRO A 11 -1.60 -6.61 -4.30
C PRO A 11 -2.99 -6.17 -3.82
N ALA A 12 -3.49 -6.73 -2.72
CA ALA A 12 -4.77 -6.34 -2.11
C ALA A 12 -4.65 -5.20 -1.08
N GLY A 13 -3.47 -4.61 -0.93
CA GLY A 13 -3.12 -3.67 0.13
C GLY A 13 -3.12 -4.30 1.52
N LEU A 14 -3.11 -3.42 2.52
CA LEU A 14 -3.32 -3.73 3.93
C LEU A 14 -4.17 -2.58 4.54
N PRO A 15 -5.31 -2.86 5.19
CA PRO A 15 -5.82 -4.18 5.55
C PRO A 15 -6.43 -4.91 4.36
N ARG A 16 -6.35 -6.25 4.38
CA ARG A 16 -7.04 -7.06 3.38
C ARG A 16 -8.54 -7.11 3.70
N PRO A 17 -9.43 -7.00 2.69
CA PRO A 17 -10.87 -7.12 2.90
C PRO A 17 -11.21 -8.42 3.65
N LEU A 18 -12.02 -8.30 4.70
CA LEU A 18 -12.52 -9.42 5.51
C LEU A 18 -11.45 -10.27 6.22
N CYS A 19 -10.20 -9.80 6.31
CA CYS A 19 -9.15 -10.54 7.01
C CYS A 19 -9.16 -10.22 8.51
N PRO A 20 -9.39 -11.20 9.40
CA PRO A 20 -9.49 -10.95 10.83
C PRO A 20 -8.12 -10.97 11.56
N CYS A 21 -7.00 -11.05 10.83
CA CYS A 21 -5.70 -11.18 11.48
C CYS A 21 -5.30 -9.88 12.20
N ALA A 22 -4.50 -10.03 13.27
CA ALA A 22 -4.06 -8.90 14.09
C ALA A 22 -3.43 -7.76 13.27
N ALA A 23 -2.61 -8.11 12.27
CA ALA A 23 -1.98 -7.11 11.40
C ALA A 23 -2.99 -6.27 10.59
N CYS A 24 -4.07 -6.88 10.08
CA CYS A 24 -5.13 -6.14 9.39
C CYS A 24 -5.96 -5.31 10.37
N ALA A 25 -6.19 -5.82 11.59
CA ALA A 25 -6.94 -5.09 12.61
C ALA A 25 -6.22 -3.80 13.06
N THR A 26 -4.88 -3.78 13.07
CA THR A 26 -4.10 -2.60 13.49
C THR A 26 -3.71 -1.66 12.34
N ALA A 27 -3.70 -2.13 11.09
CA ALA A 27 -3.25 -1.34 9.94
C ALA A 27 -4.35 -0.41 9.40
N LEU A 28 -4.81 0.53 10.22
CA LEU A 28 -5.84 1.51 9.87
C LEU A 28 -5.25 2.93 9.82
N GLY A 29 -5.93 3.86 9.15
CA GLY A 29 -5.46 5.25 9.04
C GLY A 29 -4.07 5.34 8.40
N ALA A 30 -3.12 5.95 9.10
CA ALA A 30 -1.75 6.13 8.60
C ALA A 30 -0.97 4.81 8.43
N ASP A 31 -1.40 3.73 9.09
CA ASP A 31 -0.77 2.42 8.98
C ASP A 31 -1.32 1.58 7.81
N ALA A 32 -2.37 2.05 7.14
CA ALA A 32 -2.89 1.42 5.93
C ALA A 32 -1.86 1.52 4.79
N ARG A 33 -1.74 0.47 3.99
CA ARG A 33 -0.80 0.40 2.86
C ARG A 33 -1.54 0.09 1.58
N ALA A 34 -1.48 0.99 0.61
CA ALA A 34 -1.89 0.73 -0.76
C ALA A 34 -1.00 -0.35 -1.39
N ALA A 35 -1.48 -1.00 -2.45
CA ALA A 35 -0.66 -1.92 -3.25
C ALA A 35 0.61 -1.24 -3.75
N THR A 36 1.70 -2.00 -3.91
CA THR A 36 2.96 -1.48 -4.43
C THR A 36 2.77 -0.77 -5.77
N SER A 37 3.13 0.50 -5.81
CA SER A 37 3.16 1.31 -7.03
C SER A 37 4.15 2.47 -6.90
N LEU A 38 4.67 2.91 -8.04
CA LEU A 38 5.70 3.93 -8.14
C LEU A 38 5.29 5.00 -9.16
N LEU A 39 5.63 6.25 -8.87
CA LEU A 39 5.70 7.29 -9.91
C LEU A 39 7.16 7.52 -10.26
N VAL A 40 7.54 7.23 -11.50
CA VAL A 40 8.91 7.34 -12.00
C VAL A 40 8.94 8.34 -13.13
N ASP A 41 9.57 9.50 -12.89
CA ASP A 41 9.61 10.61 -13.85
C ASP A 41 8.20 10.95 -14.42
N GLY A 42 7.16 10.83 -13.59
CA GLY A 42 5.75 11.07 -13.96
C GLY A 42 4.99 9.87 -14.55
N ALA A 43 5.64 8.74 -14.81
CA ALA A 43 4.98 7.51 -15.26
C ALA A 43 4.59 6.60 -14.09
N LEU A 44 3.38 6.04 -14.13
CA LEU A 44 2.88 5.09 -13.11
C LEU A 44 3.33 3.66 -13.43
N LEU A 45 3.90 2.97 -12.43
CA LEU A 45 4.32 1.56 -12.48
C LEU A 45 3.69 0.74 -11.34
#